data_AF-A0AAE4B7W6-F1
#
_entry.id   AF-A0AAE4B7W6-F1
#
_cell.length_a   1.000
_cell.length_b   1.000
_cell.length_c   1.000
_cell.angle_alpha   90.00
_cell.angle_beta   90.00
_cell.angle_gamma   90.00
#
_symmetry.space_group_name_H-M   'P 1'
#
loop_
_entity.id
_entity.type
_entity.pdbx_description
1 polymer ?
#
loop_
_entity_poly.entity_id
_entity_poly.type
_entity_poly.pdbx_seq_one_letter_code
_entity_poly.pdbx_strand_id
1 'polypeptide(L)'
;MNENDKLNGRLHGEQFEPDRPDSIGMRVLFTILIAMMVSVSQTVLGVLTVIQLVIMLVNKGEANRNLADFGTDLGVWIAKAARYMTAGSNVKPWPWSELD
;
A
#
# COMPACT_ATOMS: atom_id res chain seq x y z
N MET A 1 -17.96 -11.13 8.21
CA MET A 1 -16.67 -11.23 7.52
C MET A 1 -15.63 -10.57 8.40
N ASN A 2 -14.58 -11.29 8.77
CA ASN A 2 -13.59 -10.83 9.74
C ASN A 2 -12.70 -9.73 9.12
N GLU A 3 -12.11 -8.84 9.90
CA GLU A 3 -11.19 -7.80 9.38
C GLU A 3 -9.99 -8.43 8.65
N ASN A 4 -9.50 -9.55 9.17
CA ASN A 4 -8.46 -10.37 8.54
C ASN A 4 -8.90 -10.92 7.17
N ASP A 5 -10.17 -11.29 7.00
CA ASP A 5 -10.69 -11.79 5.72
C ASP A 5 -10.72 -10.68 4.68
N LYS A 6 -11.10 -9.46 5.10
CA LYS A 6 -11.07 -8.27 4.23
C LYS A 6 -9.65 -7.91 3.82
N LEU A 7 -8.71 -7.88 4.77
CA LEU A 7 -7.30 -7.58 4.49
C LEU A 7 -6.67 -8.62 3.56
N ASN A 8 -6.90 -9.90 3.82
CA ASN A 8 -6.45 -10.99 2.95
C ASN A 8 -7.02 -10.85 1.54
N GLY A 9 -8.30 -10.49 1.42
CA GLY A 9 -8.93 -10.19 0.13
C GLY A 9 -8.25 -9.05 -0.62
N ARG A 10 -7.82 -7.99 0.07
CA ARG A 10 -7.12 -6.86 -0.57
C ARG A 10 -5.67 -7.19 -0.96
N LEU A 11 -4.99 -8.03 -0.18
CA LEU A 11 -3.60 -8.44 -0.45
C LEU A 11 -3.48 -9.53 -1.53
N HIS A 12 -4.45 -10.45 -1.59
CA HIS A 12 -4.42 -11.67 -2.41
C HIS A 12 -5.62 -11.85 -3.35
N GLY A 13 -6.55 -10.90 -3.41
CA GLY A 13 -7.71 -10.95 -4.30
C GLY A 13 -7.32 -11.10 -5.76
N GLU A 14 -8.30 -11.42 -6.62
CA GLU A 14 -8.04 -11.61 -8.05
C GLU A 14 -7.38 -10.36 -8.65
N GLN A 15 -6.13 -10.50 -9.06
CA GLN A 15 -5.39 -9.45 -9.76
C GLN A 15 -5.39 -9.82 -11.23
N PHE A 16 -6.06 -9.03 -12.06
CA PHE A 16 -6.00 -9.21 -13.51
C PHE A 16 -4.58 -8.92 -13.99
N GLU A 17 -3.84 -9.98 -14.33
CA GLU A 17 -2.53 -9.83 -14.93
C GLU A 17 -2.68 -9.20 -16.33
N PRO A 18 -1.79 -8.28 -16.72
CA PRO A 18 -1.85 -7.69 -18.04
C PRO A 18 -1.59 -8.76 -19.12
N ASP A 19 -2.37 -8.75 -20.20
CA ASP A 19 -2.27 -9.69 -21.34
C ASP A 19 -0.86 -9.77 -21.97
N ARG A 20 -0.03 -8.74 -21.77
CA ARG A 20 1.37 -8.72 -22.18
C ARG A 20 2.25 -8.22 -21.04
N PRO A 21 3.28 -8.97 -20.62
CA PRO A 21 4.23 -8.48 -19.65
C PRO A 21 4.99 -7.28 -20.19
N ASP A 22 5.22 -6.30 -19.32
CA ASP A 22 6.04 -5.13 -19.62
C ASP A 22 7.46 -5.56 -20.06
N SER A 23 8.07 -4.81 -20.97
CA SER A 23 9.49 -5.00 -21.27
C SER A 23 10.34 -4.74 -20.02
N ILE A 24 11.52 -5.36 -19.93
CA ILE A 24 12.43 -5.15 -18.78
C ILE A 24 12.76 -3.67 -18.58
N GLY A 25 12.95 -2.91 -19.66
CA GLY A 25 13.19 -1.47 -19.59
C GLY A 25 12.02 -0.70 -18.95
N MET A 26 10.78 -1.05 -19.32
CA MET A 26 9.59 -0.44 -18.74
C MET A 26 9.42 -0.81 -17.27
N ARG A 27 9.74 -2.07 -16.92
CA ARG A 27 9.73 -2.54 -15.53
C ARG A 27 10.69 -1.74 -14.66
N VAL A 28 11.93 -1.53 -15.12
CA VAL A 28 12.93 -0.72 -14.40
C VAL A 28 12.43 0.70 -14.18
N LEU A 29 11.85 1.33 -15.22
CA LEU A 29 11.28 2.68 -15.12
C LEU A 29 10.18 2.75 -14.04
N PHE A 30 9.24 1.82 -14.05
CA PHE A 30 8.17 1.77 -13.05
C PHE A 30 8.69 1.42 -11.66
N THR A 31 9.68 0.53 -11.53
CA THR A 31 10.31 0.23 -10.24
C THR A 31 10.91 1.49 -9.62
N ILE A 32 11.62 2.32 -10.40
CA ILE A 32 12.19 3.58 -9.90
C ILE A 32 11.08 4.55 -9.47
N LEU A 33 10.04 4.70 -10.30
CA LEU A 33 8.92 5.59 -10.01
C LEU A 33 8.15 5.14 -8.75
N ILE A 34 7.85 3.86 -8.64
CA ILE A 34 7.19 3.26 -7.47
C ILE A 34 8.09 3.39 -6.24
N ALA A 35 9.41 3.22 -6.36
CA ALA A 35 10.33 3.42 -5.24
C ALA A 35 10.29 4.86 -4.70
N MET A 36 10.19 5.87 -5.58
CA MET A 36 9.98 7.26 -5.16
C MET A 36 8.64 7.43 -4.43
N MET A 37 7.56 6.83 -4.93
CA MET A 37 6.26 6.85 -4.26
C MET A 37 6.31 6.15 -2.89
N VAL A 38 7.00 5.01 -2.76
CA VAL A 38 7.20 4.31 -1.49
C VAL A 38 7.95 5.20 -0.48
N SER A 39 8.94 5.98 -0.92
CA SER A 39 9.62 6.94 -0.05
C SER A 39 8.66 8.02 0.49
N VAL A 40 7.76 8.53 -0.36
CA VAL A 40 6.69 9.44 0.08
C VAL A 40 5.76 8.73 1.07
N SER A 41 5.32 7.52 0.76
CA SER A 41 4.44 6.72 1.61
C SER A 41 5.05 6.45 2.99
N GLN A 42 6.36 6.18 3.09
CA GLN A 42 7.05 6.02 4.37
C GLN A 42 7.04 7.31 5.19
N THR A 43 7.25 8.46 4.54
CA THR A 43 7.18 9.77 5.21
C THR A 43 5.76 10.04 5.72
N VAL A 44 4.75 9.79 4.89
CA VAL A 44 3.33 9.91 5.27
C VAL A 44 2.99 9.00 6.44
N LEU A 45 3.40 7.73 6.39
CA LEU A 45 3.20 6.77 7.48
C LEU A 45 3.84 7.25 8.79
N GLY A 46 5.04 7.80 8.72
CA GLY A 46 5.74 8.38 9.87
C GLY A 46 4.94 9.53 10.49
N VAL A 47 4.48 10.48 9.66
CA VAL A 47 3.64 11.60 10.10
C VAL A 47 2.34 11.10 10.74
N LEU A 48 1.65 10.17 10.09
CA LEU A 48 0.40 9.60 10.61
C LEU A 48 0.60 8.88 11.93
N THR A 49 1.71 8.17 12.08
CA THR A 49 2.05 7.49 13.33
C THR A 49 2.27 8.49 14.46
N VAL A 50 3.00 9.58 14.21
CA VAL A 50 3.19 10.66 15.20
C VAL A 50 1.84 11.27 15.58
N ILE A 51 0.99 11.58 14.61
CA ILE A 51 -0.36 12.12 14.87
C ILE A 51 -1.18 11.11 15.69
N GLN A 52 -1.16 9.82 15.35
CA GLN A 52 -1.88 8.78 16.07
C GLN A 52 -1.44 8.69 17.53
N LEU A 53 -0.13 8.75 17.78
CA LEU A 53 0.41 8.73 19.13
C LEU A 53 -0.02 9.94 19.95
N VAL A 54 -0.06 11.14 19.35
CA VAL A 54 -0.56 12.36 20.01
C VAL A 54 -2.05 12.20 20.35
N ILE A 55 -2.87 11.69 19.42
CA ILE A 55 -4.30 11.47 19.67
C ILE A 55 -4.49 10.46 20.81
N MET A 56 -3.76 9.34 20.77
CA MET A 56 -3.84 8.33 21.83
C MET A 56 -3.40 8.90 23.18
N LEU A 57 -2.42 9.80 23.24
CA LEU A 57 -2.00 10.43 24.48
C LEU A 57 -3.11 11.30 25.08
N VAL A 58 -3.83 12.06 24.27
CA VAL A 58 -4.92 12.93 24.71
C VAL A 58 -6.20 12.14 25.02
N ASN A 59 -6.45 11.06 24.27
CA ASN A 59 -7.66 10.25 24.37
C ASN A 59 -7.49 8.98 25.22
N LYS A 60 -6.59 9.00 26.23
CA LYS A 60 -6.40 7.89 27.19
C LYS A 60 -6.12 6.53 26.54
N GLY A 61 -5.38 6.54 25.44
CA GLY A 61 -5.00 5.35 24.67
C GLY A 61 -5.97 4.99 23.54
N GLU A 62 -7.07 5.73 23.36
CA GLU A 62 -8.00 5.46 22.25
C GLU A 62 -7.43 5.95 20.91
N ALA A 63 -7.33 5.01 19.97
CA ALA A 63 -6.90 5.24 18.60
C ALA A 63 -7.98 5.96 17.77
N ASN A 64 -7.56 6.88 16.89
CA ASN A 64 -8.45 7.39 15.85
C ASN A 64 -8.65 6.30 14.78
N ARG A 65 -9.90 5.88 14.58
CA ARG A 65 -10.25 4.81 13.62
C ARG A 65 -9.94 5.21 12.18
N ASN A 66 -10.28 6.43 11.77
CA ASN A 66 -10.03 6.89 10.40
C ASN A 66 -8.53 6.90 10.05
N LEU A 67 -7.69 7.27 11.02
CA LEU A 67 -6.23 7.27 10.82
C LEU A 67 -5.67 5.85 10.75
N ALA A 68 -6.22 4.93 11.54
CA ALA A 68 -5.86 3.51 11.50
C ALA A 68 -6.30 2.85 10.18
N ASP A 69 -7.50 3.16 9.70
CA ASP A 69 -8.03 2.67 8.42
C ASP A 69 -7.15 3.18 7.26
N PHE A 70 -6.82 4.47 7.25
CA PHE A 70 -5.89 5.02 6.26
C PHE A 70 -4.51 4.35 6.30
N GLY A 71 -3.97 4.12 7.50
CA GLY A 71 -2.70 3.40 7.67
C GLY A 71 -2.75 1.97 7.11
N THR A 72 -3.91 1.31 7.22
CA THR A 72 -4.16 -0.01 6.64
C THR A 72 -4.15 0.05 5.11
N ASP A 73 -4.84 1.03 4.52
CA ASP A 73 -4.88 1.23 3.07
C ASP A 73 -3.48 1.51 2.50
N LEU A 74 -2.72 2.38 3.18
CA LEU A 74 -1.34 2.69 2.81
C LEU A 74 -0.44 1.44 2.90
N GLY A 75 -0.61 0.62 3.94
CA GLY A 75 0.10 -0.64 4.10
C GLY A 75 -0.18 -1.65 2.99
N VAL A 76 -1.45 -1.81 2.60
CA VAL A 76 -1.86 -2.65 1.46
C VAL A 76 -1.19 -2.17 0.17
N TRP A 77 -1.19 -0.86 -0.08
CA TRP A 77 -0.53 -0.29 -1.25
C TRP A 77 0.99 -0.57 -1.26
N ILE A 78 1.68 -0.39 -0.12
CA ILE A 78 3.12 -0.69 0.01
C ILE A 78 3.40 -2.18 -0.25
N ALA A 79 2.55 -3.08 0.25
CA ALA A 79 2.70 -4.52 0.01
C ALA A 79 2.60 -4.86 -1.48
N LYS A 80 1.66 -4.27 -2.21
CA LYS A 80 1.52 -4.46 -3.66
C LYS A 80 2.70 -3.87 -4.42
N ALA A 81 3.16 -2.66 -4.05
CA ALA A 81 4.35 -2.04 -4.61
C ALA A 81 5.58 -2.96 -4.46
N ALA A 82 5.78 -3.53 -3.27
CA ALA A 82 6.87 -4.46 -3.01
C ALA A 82 6.78 -5.69 -3.93
N ARG A 83 5.59 -6.28 -4.10
CA ARG A 83 5.38 -7.43 -5.00
C ARG A 83 5.71 -7.11 -6.46
N TYR A 84 5.33 -5.93 -6.96
CA TYR A 84 5.70 -5.53 -8.33
C TYR A 84 7.21 -5.36 -8.48
N MET A 85 7.84 -4.64 -7.55
CA MET A 85 9.28 -4.35 -7.57
C MET A 85 10.16 -5.60 -7.49
N THR A 86 9.72 -6.63 -6.75
CA THR A 86 10.46 -7.89 -6.58
C THR A 86 10.04 -9.01 -7.54
N ALA A 87 9.21 -8.69 -8.53
CA ALA A 87 8.68 -9.65 -9.49
C ALA A 87 7.81 -10.77 -8.93
N GLY A 88 7.23 -10.57 -7.75
CA GLY A 88 6.13 -11.38 -7.23
C GLY A 88 4.74 -11.02 -7.78
N SER A 89 4.64 -10.00 -8.66
CA SER A 89 3.46 -9.67 -9.46
C SER A 89 3.89 -8.90 -10.73
N ASN A 90 3.09 -9.04 -11.80
CA ASN A 90 3.18 -8.22 -13.02
C ASN A 90 2.20 -7.03 -13.00
N VAL A 91 1.32 -6.99 -11.99
CA VAL A 91 0.34 -5.93 -11.82
C VAL A 91 0.98 -4.76 -11.08
N LYS A 92 0.98 -3.59 -11.72
CA LYS A 92 1.43 -2.33 -11.12
C LYS A 92 0.46 -1.92 -10.01
N PRO A 93 0.91 -1.29 -8.91
CA PRO A 93 -0.01 -0.74 -7.92
C PRO A 93 -0.76 0.48 -8.47
N TRP A 94 -1.80 0.93 -7.76
CA TRP A 94 -2.44 2.22 -8.04
C TRP A 94 -1.38 3.34 -8.09
N PRO A 95 -1.45 4.31 -9.00
CA PRO A 95 -2.57 4.69 -9.87
C PRO A 95 -2.69 3.98 -11.22
N TRP A 96 -1.86 2.98 -11.53
CA TRP A 96 -1.95 2.28 -12.83
C TRP A 96 -2.88 1.07 -12.82
N SER A 97 -3.39 0.69 -11.65
CA SER A 97 -4.39 -0.34 -11.44
C SER A 97 -5.59 0.22 -10.70
N GLU A 98 -6.59 -0.64 -10.48
CA GLU A 98 -7.72 -0.34 -9.62
C GLU A 98 -7.28 0.02 -8.19
N LEU A 99 -8.11 0.84 -7.54
CA LEU A 99 -7.96 1.26 -6.15
C LEU A 99 -8.53 0.17 -5.23
N ASP A 100 -7.81 -0.17 -4.17
CA ASP A 100 -8.14 -1.26 -3.21
C ASP A 100 -8.97 -0.85 -2.01
#